data_AF-A0A7C1EU09-F1
#
_entry.id   AF-A0A7C1EU09-F1
#
_cell.length_a   1.000
_cell.length_b   1.000
_cell.length_c   1.000
_cell.angle_alpha   90.00
_cell.angle_beta   90.00
_cell.angle_gamma   90.00
#
_symmetry.space_group_name_H-M   'P 1'
#
loop_
_entity.id
_entity.type
_entity.pdbx_description
1 polymer ?
#
loop_
_entity_poly.entity_id
_entity_poly.type
_entity_poly.pdbx_seq_one_letter_code
_entity_poly.pdbx_strand_id
1 'polypeptide(L)' 'FTSWVSARPYNPIVRIVYVLTEPVLRPIRRVIPPLNVGMAYIDLSPIILFFLIHFLNSFLVRTFYDLALRFRG' A
#
# COMPACT_ATOMS: atom_id res chain seq x y z
N PHE A 1 15.62 5.33 -9.50
CA PHE A 1 14.40 4.49 -9.48
C PHE A 1 14.71 2.98 -9.44
N THR A 2 15.83 2.56 -8.86
CA THR A 2 16.19 1.14 -8.67
C THR A 2 16.12 0.80 -7.19
N SER A 3 14.91 0.51 -6.71
CA SER A 3 14.65 0.05 -5.34
C SER A 3 15.06 -1.41 -5.19
N TRP A 4 15.41 -1.79 -3.96
CA TRP A 4 15.99 -3.05 -3.47
C TRP A 4 15.17 -4.34 -3.66
N VAL A 5 14.26 -4.34 -4.60
CA VAL A 5 13.78 -5.53 -5.29
C VAL A 5 13.79 -5.14 -6.76
N SER A 6 14.90 -5.41 -7.45
CA SER A 6 14.82 -5.63 -8.88
C SER A 6 13.96 -6.87 -9.07
N ALA A 7 12.64 -6.66 -9.03
CA ALA A 7 11.72 -7.44 -9.81
C ALA A 7 12.33 -7.40 -11.20
N ARG A 8 13.04 -8.45 -11.57
CA ARG A 8 13.69 -8.55 -12.87
C ARG A 8 12.63 -8.11 -13.87
N PRO A 9 12.79 -6.97 -14.57
CA PRO A 9 11.72 -6.39 -15.41
C PRO A 9 11.28 -7.33 -16.54
N TYR A 10 12.03 -8.43 -16.71
CA TYR A 10 11.75 -9.56 -17.57
C TYR A 10 10.52 -10.40 -17.19
N ASN A 11 9.99 -10.35 -15.96
CA ASN A 11 8.75 -11.07 -15.63
C ASN A 11 7.51 -10.17 -15.86
N PRO A 12 6.68 -10.46 -16.89
CA PRO A 12 5.53 -9.63 -17.25
C PRO A 12 4.50 -9.49 -16.12
N ILE A 13 4.35 -10.52 -15.26
CA ILE A 13 3.41 -10.50 -14.14
C ILE A 13 3.78 -9.39 -13.16
N VAL A 14 5.07 -9.26 -12.86
CA VAL A 14 5.53 -8.27 -11.88
C VAL A 14 5.34 -6.85 -12.41
N ARG A 15 5.52 -6.65 -13.72
CA ARG A 15 5.24 -5.37 -14.38
C ARG A 15 3.76 -4.99 -14.27
N ILE A 16 2.86 -5.94 -14.48
CA ILE A 16 1.42 -5.71 -14.36
C ILE A 16 1.06 -5.28 -12.94
N VAL A 17 1.53 -6.02 -11.93
CA VAL A 17 1.27 -5.69 -10.52
C VAL A 17 1.81 -4.29 -10.19
N TYR A 18 3.02 -3.95 -10.66
CA TYR A 18 3.58 -2.62 -10.46
C TYR A 18 2.71 -1.52 -11.08
N VAL A 19 2.30 -1.68 -12.34
CA VAL A 19 1.46 -0.69 -13.04
C VAL A 19 0.11 -0.50 -12.35
N LEU A 20 -0.49 -1.59 -11.86
CA LEU A 20 -1.78 -1.53 -11.17
C LEU A 20 -1.69 -0.88 -9.79
N THR A 21 -0.56 -1.06 -9.08
CA THR A 21 -0.36 -0.52 -7.74
C THR A 21 0.20 0.90 -7.73
N GLU A 22 0.87 1.32 -8.80
CA GLU A 22 1.52 2.64 -8.90
C GLU A 22 0.59 3.85 -8.64
N PRO A 23 -0.66 3.90 -9.14
CA PRO A 23 -1.58 5.01 -8.84
C PRO A 23 -1.82 5.22 -7.33
N VAL A 24 -1.74 4.14 -6.55
CA VAL A 24 -1.95 4.15 -5.10
C VAL A 24 -0.63 4.35 -4.35
N LEU A 25 0.46 3.73 -4.81
CA LEU A 25 1.77 3.85 -4.17
C LEU A 25 2.40 5.23 -4.37
N ARG A 26 2.20 5.86 -5.54
CA ARG A 26 2.76 7.18 -5.86
C ARG A 26 2.36 8.28 -4.87
N PRO A 27 1.07 8.47 -4.50
CA PRO A 27 0.72 9.44 -3.47
C PRO A 27 1.28 9.08 -2.09
N ILE A 28 1.35 7.79 -1.74
CA ILE A 28 1.94 7.34 -0.46
C ILE A 28 3.42 7.76 -0.40
N ARG A 29 4.18 7.57 -1.48
CA ARG A 29 5.59 7.99 -1.57
C ARG A 29 5.80 9.50 -1.48
N ARG A 30 4.79 10.32 -1.80
CA ARG A 30 4.88 11.77 -1.62
C ARG A 30 4.76 12.18 -0.16
N VAL A 31 3.99 11.42 0.63
CA VAL A 31 3.79 11.68 2.05
C VAL A 31 4.91 11.05 2.88
N ILE A 32 5.27 9.81 2.55
CA ILE A 32 6.33 9.05 3.22
C ILE A 32 7.39 8.74 2.16
N PRO A 33 8.38 9.63 1.99
CA PRO A 33 9.43 9.41 1.01
C PRO A 33 10.21 8.14 1.34
N PRO A 34 10.82 7.49 0.33
CA PRO A 34 11.66 6.31 0.54
C PRO A 34 12.74 6.59 1.59
N LEU A 35 13.00 5.61 2.45
CA LEU A 35 14.05 5.72 3.45
C LEU A 35 15.42 5.56 2.80
N ASN A 36 16.32 6.46 3.12
CA ASN A 36 17.72 6.39 2.72
C ASN A 36 18.49 5.70 3.84
N VAL A 37 18.94 4.47 3.62
CA VAL A 37 19.75 3.70 4.57
C VAL A 37 21.14 3.50 3.96
N GLY A 38 22.06 4.41 4.28
CA GLY A 38 23.40 4.44 3.70
C GLY A 38 23.34 4.67 2.19
N MET A 39 23.76 3.68 1.40
CA MET A 39 23.72 3.72 -0.08
C MET A 39 22.42 3.14 -0.66
N ALA A 40 21.49 2.65 0.16
CA ALA A 40 20.26 2.02 -0.27
C ALA A 40 19.04 2.93 -0.12
N TYR A 41 18.13 2.85 -1.10
CA TYR A 41 16.80 3.47 -1.04
C TYR A 41 15.76 2.38 -0.82
N ILE A 42 15.07 2.44 0.31
CA ILE A 42 14.04 1.47 0.69
C ILE A 42 12.67 2.13 0.52
N ASP A 43 11.87 1.58 -0.39
CA ASP A 43 10.49 2.02 -0.61
C ASP A 43 9.56 1.30 0.37
N LEU A 44 9.11 2.01 1.40
CA LEU A 44 8.16 1.49 2.38
C LEU A 44 6.70 1.59 1.93
N SER A 45 6.42 2.23 0.78
CA SER A 45 5.04 2.47 0.34
C SER A 45 4.19 1.19 0.19
N PRO A 46 4.70 0.02 -0.23
CA PRO A 46 3.88 -1.20 -0.30
C PRO A 46 3.48 -1.72 1.08
N ILE A 47 4.39 -1.62 2.05
CA ILE A 47 4.13 -2.03 3.45
C ILE A 47 3.08 -1.11 4.07
N ILE A 48 3.23 0.20 3.86
CA ILE A 48 2.25 1.19 4.34
C ILE A 48 0.88 0.95 3.71
N LEU A 49 0.84 0.70 2.40
CA LEU A 49 -0.41 0.38 1.70
C LEU A 49 -1.08 -0.86 2.29
N PHE A 50 -0.32 -1.92 2.58
CA PHE A 50 -0.83 -3.13 3.20
C PHE A 50 -1.48 -2.86 4.57
N PHE A 51 -0.78 -2.12 5.44
CA PHE A 51 -1.35 -1.75 6.75
C PHE A 51 -2.59 -0.86 6.62
N LEU A 52 -2.59 0.08 5.67
CA LEU A 52 -3.74 0.96 5.43
C LEU A 52 -4.97 0.15 5.00
N ILE A 53 -4.81 -0.82 4.10
CA ILE A 53 -5.91 -1.70 3.67
C ILE A 53 -6.46 -2.50 4.85
N HIS A 54 -5.60 -3.09 5.67
CA HIS A 54 -6.03 -3.85 6.85
C HIS A 54 -6.74 -2.99 7.89
N PHE A 55 -6.24 -1.77 8.12
CA PHE A 55 -6.86 -0.81 9.01
C PHE A 55 -8.24 -0.41 8.50
N LEU A 56 -8.35 0.00 7.23
CA LEU A 56 -9.62 0.41 6.63
C LEU A 56 -10.64 -0.72 6.64
N ASN A 57 -10.23 -1.95 6.29
CA ASN A 57 -11.12 -3.10 6.36
C ASN A 57 -11.67 -3.31 7.78
N SER A 58 -10.79 -3.33 8.78
CA SER A 58 -11.19 -3.56 10.18
C SER A 58 -12.05 -2.42 10.73
N PHE A 59 -11.70 -1.18 10.40
CA PHE A 59 -12.40 0.01 10.83
C PHE A 59 -13.79 0.11 10.20
N LEU A 60 -13.85 0.06 8.86
CA LEU A 60 -15.09 0.16 8.10
C LEU A 60 -16.06 -0.94 8.49
N VAL A 61 -15.60 -2.20 8.56
CA VAL A 61 -16.45 -3.34 8.93
C VAL A 61 -17.07 -3.12 10.31
N ARG A 62 -16.27 -2.74 11.32
CA ARG A 62 -16.79 -2.44 12.67
C ARG A 62 -17.80 -1.30 12.65
N THR A 63 -17.47 -0.19 11.99
CA THR A 63 -18.36 0.97 11.89
C THR A 63 -19.69 0.61 11.20
N PHE A 64 -19.66 -0.16 10.12
CA PHE A 64 -20.86 -0.60 9.43
C PHE A 64 -21.71 -1.55 10.29
N TYR A 65 -21.08 -2.48 11.03
CA TYR A 65 -21.81 -3.33 11.97
C TYR A 65 -22.47 -2.52 13.09
N ASP A 66 -21.73 -1.61 13.73
CA ASP A 66 -22.27 -0.76 14.80
C ASP A 66 -23.43 0.10 14.30
N LEU A 67 -23.29 0.65 13.09
CA LEU A 67 -24.31 1.46 12.46
C LEU A 67 -25.55 0.62 12.10
N ALA A 68 -25.36 -0.57 11.54
CA ALA A 68 -26.46 -1.48 11.20
C ALA A 68 -27.23 -1.95 12.44
N LEU A 69 -26.53 -2.18 13.56
CA LEU A 69 -27.16 -2.53 14.84
C LEU A 69 -27.94 -1.35 15.44
N ARG A 70 -27.44 -0.12 15.29
CA ARG A 70 -28.15 1.10 15.73
C ARG A 70 -29.44 1.36 14.95
N PHE A 71 -29.48 1.04 13.66
CA PHE A 71 -30.70 1.16 12.86
C PHE A 71 -31.72 0.05 13.11
N ARG A 72 -31.34 -1.02 13.83
CA ARG A 72 -32.21 -2.17 14.14
C ARG A 72 -32.88 -2.07 15.51
N GLY A 73 -32.56 -1.05 16.31
CA GLY A 73 -33.25 -0.70 17.55
C GLY A 73 -34.20 0.47 17.33
#